data_AF-A0A1G0YTP1-F1
#
_entry.id   AF-A0A1G0YTP1-F1
#
_cell.length_a   1.000
_cell.length_b   1.000
_cell.length_c   1.000
_cell.angle_alpha   90.00
_cell.angle_beta   90.00
_cell.angle_gamma   90.00
#
_symmetry.space_group_name_H-M   'P 1'
#
loop_
_entity.id
_entity.type
_entity.pdbx_description
1 polymer ?
#
loop_
_entity_poly.entity_id
_entity_poly.type
_entity_poly.pdbx_seq_one_letter_code
_entity_poly.pdbx_strand_id
1 'polypeptide(L)'
;MQTDQNKRLLKLQTTPSAWKMYSSRKADPKFVAYGAKIFKRDQYRCQFCGFRAKLFQEVINLDNDYRNNRQNNMVTACCFCAQCFFVESVGVGGYGGGSLIYLPEINQADLNSLCHVLFCAITNDTGYKSSAQDIHRGLKTRAKSVEDKYGEGTSDPAIMGQLMIDSGQASTDTMDKIFHDLRLLPSRAKFRKQIESWAATALEEMIDK
;
A
#
# COMPACT_ATOMS: atom_id res chain seq x y z
N MET A 1 9.29 20.91 -16.84
CA MET A 1 9.19 19.83 -15.84
C MET A 1 7.79 19.93 -15.22
N GLN A 2 6.81 19.20 -15.76
CA GLN A 2 5.43 19.26 -15.24
C GLN A 2 5.40 18.57 -13.88
N THR A 3 5.24 19.36 -12.83
CA THR A 3 4.94 18.88 -11.48
C THR A 3 3.67 18.06 -11.51
N ASP A 4 3.76 16.80 -11.10
CA ASP A 4 2.70 15.80 -11.00
C ASP A 4 1.70 16.25 -9.90
N GLN A 5 0.87 17.25 -10.21
CA GLN A 5 0.06 18.02 -9.26
C GLN A 5 -1.21 17.31 -8.73
N ASN A 6 -1.35 15.99 -8.87
CA ASN A 6 -2.61 15.30 -8.53
C ASN A 6 -2.42 13.97 -7.77
N LYS A 7 -1.32 13.77 -7.04
CA LYS A 7 -1.21 12.64 -6.11
C LYS A 7 -2.19 12.86 -4.95
N ARG A 8 -3.09 11.90 -4.73
CA ARG A 8 -4.03 11.93 -3.62
C ARG A 8 -3.29 11.64 -2.31
N LEU A 9 -3.75 12.26 -1.23
CA LEU A 9 -3.23 11.99 0.11
C LEU A 9 -3.51 10.53 0.48
N LEU A 10 -2.47 9.83 0.94
CA LEU A 10 -2.57 8.46 1.43
C LEU A 10 -2.36 8.46 2.94
N LYS A 11 -3.36 7.96 3.67
CA LYS A 11 -3.33 7.81 5.13
C LYS A 11 -3.48 6.34 5.51
N LEU A 12 -2.94 5.98 6.67
CA LEU A 12 -3.21 4.69 7.30
C LEU A 12 -4.60 4.73 7.94
N GLN A 13 -5.41 3.71 7.68
CA GLN A 13 -6.77 3.61 8.20
C GLN A 13 -7.04 2.20 8.72
N THR A 14 -7.88 2.13 9.75
CA THR A 14 -8.38 0.89 10.33
C THR A 14 -9.89 0.88 10.24
N THR A 15 -10.48 -0.04 9.47
CA THR A 15 -11.94 -0.08 9.31
C THR A 15 -12.41 -1.50 8.99
N PRO A 16 -12.68 -2.35 10.01
CA PRO A 16 -12.92 -3.78 9.81
C PRO A 16 -14.13 -4.08 8.90
N SER A 17 -15.19 -3.23 8.94
CA SER A 17 -16.33 -3.39 8.04
C SER A 17 -15.98 -3.11 6.57
N ALA A 18 -15.04 -2.20 6.32
CA ALA A 18 -14.61 -1.82 4.98
C ALA A 18 -13.85 -2.97 4.31
N TRP A 19 -12.95 -3.64 5.04
CA TRP A 19 -12.20 -4.80 4.54
C TRP A 19 -13.12 -5.90 4.00
N LYS A 20 -14.15 -6.28 4.77
CA LYS A 20 -15.09 -7.34 4.36
C LYS A 20 -15.79 -7.01 3.04
N MET A 21 -16.26 -5.77 2.89
CA MET A 21 -16.95 -5.31 1.67
C MET A 21 -15.98 -5.14 0.49
N TYR A 22 -14.77 -4.65 0.74
CA TYR A 22 -13.70 -4.56 -0.26
C TYR A 22 -13.29 -5.94 -0.77
N SER A 23 -13.08 -6.90 0.12
CA SER A 23 -12.63 -8.25 -0.25
C SER A 23 -13.72 -9.00 -1.03
N SER A 24 -14.98 -8.95 -0.56
CA SER A 24 -16.09 -9.66 -1.23
C SER A 24 -16.38 -9.15 -2.64
N ARG A 25 -16.34 -7.82 -2.86
CA ARG A 25 -16.64 -7.25 -4.19
C ARG A 25 -15.61 -7.63 -5.26
N LYS A 26 -14.39 -8.03 -4.89
CA LYS A 26 -13.37 -8.45 -5.87
C LYS A 26 -13.77 -9.71 -6.64
N ALA A 27 -14.63 -10.53 -6.06
CA ALA A 27 -15.18 -11.72 -6.71
C ALA A 27 -16.48 -11.44 -7.51
N ASP A 28 -17.09 -10.26 -7.37
CA ASP A 28 -18.32 -9.89 -8.09
C ASP A 28 -18.00 -9.58 -9.57
N PRO A 29 -18.53 -10.35 -10.55
CA PRO A 29 -18.30 -10.11 -11.96
C PRO A 29 -18.71 -8.71 -12.44
N LYS A 30 -19.77 -8.13 -11.86
CA LYS A 30 -20.21 -6.77 -12.21
C LYS A 30 -19.18 -5.75 -11.75
N PHE A 31 -18.62 -5.94 -10.56
CA PHE A 31 -17.57 -5.07 -10.04
C PHE A 31 -16.27 -5.24 -10.83
N VAL A 32 -15.88 -6.46 -11.23
CA VAL A 32 -14.71 -6.71 -12.06
C VAL A 32 -14.80 -5.94 -13.39
N ALA A 33 -15.94 -6.05 -14.09
CA ALA A 33 -16.16 -5.33 -15.34
C ALA A 33 -16.16 -3.80 -15.14
N TYR A 34 -16.71 -3.33 -14.02
CA TYR A 34 -16.73 -1.91 -13.68
C TYR A 34 -15.33 -1.39 -13.31
N GLY A 35 -14.57 -2.14 -12.52
CA GLY A 35 -13.20 -1.81 -12.09
C GLY A 35 -12.25 -1.67 -13.28
N ALA A 36 -12.42 -2.46 -14.34
CA ALA A 36 -11.67 -2.29 -15.58
C ALA A 36 -11.85 -0.90 -16.21
N LYS A 37 -13.02 -0.26 -16.05
CA LYS A 37 -13.26 1.12 -16.50
C LYS A 37 -12.49 2.13 -15.64
N ILE A 38 -12.39 1.89 -14.34
CA ILE A 38 -11.61 2.71 -13.40
C ILE A 38 -10.12 2.63 -13.75
N PHE A 39 -9.58 1.43 -13.98
CA PHE A 39 -8.20 1.25 -14.41
C PHE A 39 -7.90 1.98 -15.73
N LYS A 40 -8.79 1.87 -16.73
CA LYS A 40 -8.63 2.61 -18.00
C LYS A 40 -8.65 4.12 -17.80
N ARG A 41 -9.60 4.65 -17.01
CA ARG A 41 -9.69 6.09 -16.69
C ARG A 41 -8.39 6.60 -16.07
N ASP A 42 -7.84 5.84 -15.13
CA ASP A 42 -6.63 6.20 -14.38
C ASP A 42 -5.35 5.79 -15.11
N GLN A 43 -5.44 5.32 -16.37
CA GLN A 43 -4.31 4.85 -17.17
C GLN A 43 -3.46 3.77 -16.46
N TYR A 44 -4.12 2.89 -15.71
CA TYR A 44 -3.51 1.85 -14.89
C TYR A 44 -2.47 2.39 -13.90
N ARG A 45 -2.60 3.66 -13.51
CA ARG A 45 -1.69 4.36 -12.60
C ARG A 45 -2.32 4.49 -11.23
N CYS A 46 -1.58 4.09 -10.21
CA CYS A 46 -1.96 4.32 -8.83
C CYS A 46 -2.09 5.82 -8.57
N GLN A 47 -3.25 6.26 -8.09
CA GLN A 47 -3.57 7.66 -7.83
C GLN A 47 -2.91 8.22 -6.55
N PHE A 48 -2.12 7.40 -5.85
CA PHE A 48 -1.38 7.77 -4.63
C PHE A 48 0.13 7.87 -4.92
N CYS A 49 0.82 6.73 -5.08
CA CYS A 49 2.27 6.72 -5.30
C CYS A 49 2.69 6.95 -6.76
N GLY A 50 1.76 6.83 -7.72
CA GLY A 50 2.04 7.02 -9.15
C GLY A 50 2.55 5.77 -9.88
N PHE A 51 2.68 4.62 -9.21
CA PHE A 51 3.10 3.36 -9.83
C PHE A 51 2.10 2.91 -10.92
N ARG A 52 2.61 2.52 -12.08
CA ARG A 52 1.81 2.12 -13.25
C ARG A 52 2.13 0.68 -13.63
N ALA A 53 1.10 -0.16 -13.69
CA ALA A 53 1.19 -1.54 -14.16
C ALA A 53 -0.19 -2.04 -14.61
N LYS A 54 -0.24 -2.92 -15.61
CA LYS A 54 -1.49 -3.51 -16.10
C LYS A 54 -2.03 -4.62 -15.17
N LEU A 55 -1.17 -5.19 -14.33
CA LEU A 55 -1.49 -6.30 -13.44
C LEU A 55 -1.40 -5.88 -11.97
N PHE A 56 -2.22 -6.53 -11.13
CA PHE A 56 -2.25 -6.38 -9.67
C PHE A 56 -2.58 -4.98 -9.15
N GLN A 57 -3.22 -4.15 -9.97
CA GLN A 57 -3.87 -2.93 -9.50
C GLN A 57 -5.18 -3.27 -8.79
N GLU A 58 -5.54 -2.42 -7.84
CA GLU A 58 -6.71 -2.54 -6.98
C GLU A 58 -7.59 -1.31 -7.16
N VAL A 59 -8.89 -1.45 -6.88
CA VAL A 59 -9.83 -0.32 -6.83
C VAL A 59 -10.19 -0.06 -5.37
N ILE A 60 -10.01 1.18 -4.93
CA ILE A 60 -10.25 1.65 -3.55
C ILE A 60 -11.28 2.78 -3.56
N ASN A 61 -12.04 2.92 -2.48
CA ASN A 61 -13.01 4.00 -2.27
C ASN A 61 -12.35 5.10 -1.42
N LEU A 62 -12.41 6.35 -1.87
CA LEU A 62 -11.72 7.48 -1.24
C LEU A 62 -12.29 7.83 0.13
N ASP A 63 -13.61 7.72 0.30
CA ASP A 63 -14.32 7.92 1.56
C ASP A 63 -14.23 6.71 2.51
N ASN A 64 -13.56 5.64 2.10
CA ASN A 64 -13.50 4.35 2.80
C ASN A 64 -14.88 3.68 3.02
N ASP A 65 -15.94 4.17 2.37
CA ASP A 65 -17.26 3.54 2.33
C ASP A 65 -17.43 2.72 1.05
N TYR A 66 -17.31 1.40 1.21
CA TYR A 66 -17.42 0.43 0.13
C TYR A 66 -18.85 0.16 -0.34
N ARG A 67 -19.84 0.85 0.26
CA ARG A 67 -21.21 0.93 -0.25
C ARG A 67 -21.35 2.05 -1.28
N ASN A 68 -20.54 3.11 -1.18
CA ASN A 68 -20.53 4.24 -2.10
C ASN A 68 -19.67 3.97 -3.36
N ASN A 69 -20.13 3.09 -4.23
CA ASN A 69 -19.43 2.73 -5.47
C ASN A 69 -19.73 3.68 -6.63
N ARG A 70 -19.69 4.99 -6.38
CA ARG A 70 -19.75 6.02 -7.44
C ARG A 70 -18.39 6.17 -8.11
N GLN A 71 -18.39 6.46 -9.42
CA GLN A 71 -17.16 6.52 -10.22
C GLN A 71 -16.13 7.52 -9.67
N ASN A 72 -16.58 8.68 -9.21
CA ASN A 72 -15.73 9.73 -8.65
C ASN A 72 -15.14 9.39 -7.27
N ASN A 73 -15.71 8.41 -6.56
CA ASN A 73 -15.21 7.93 -5.28
C ASN A 73 -14.22 6.76 -5.44
N MET A 74 -14.21 6.08 -6.57
CA MET A 74 -13.30 4.96 -6.83
C MET A 74 -12.06 5.40 -7.58
N VAL A 75 -10.91 4.89 -7.14
CA VAL A 75 -9.61 5.16 -7.75
C VAL A 75 -8.75 3.90 -7.85
N THR A 76 -7.84 3.92 -8.81
CA THR A 76 -6.80 2.89 -8.98
C THR A 76 -5.72 3.05 -7.92
N ALA A 77 -5.37 1.97 -7.24
CA ALA A 77 -4.30 1.89 -6.25
C ALA A 77 -3.42 0.67 -6.50
N CYS A 78 -2.09 0.79 -6.32
CA CYS A 78 -1.24 -0.40 -6.25
C CYS A 78 -1.47 -1.14 -4.94
N CYS A 79 -1.07 -2.40 -4.87
CA CYS A 79 -1.25 -3.22 -3.67
C CYS A 79 -0.57 -2.63 -2.42
N PHE A 80 0.53 -1.86 -2.57
CA PHE A 80 1.18 -1.18 -1.43
C PHE A 80 0.34 -0.03 -0.87
N CYS A 81 -0.36 0.72 -1.73
CA CYS A 81 -1.21 1.82 -1.30
C CYS A 81 -2.59 1.31 -0.84
N ALA A 82 -3.15 0.31 -1.52
CA ALA A 82 -4.43 -0.28 -1.19
C ALA A 82 -4.46 -0.84 0.23
N GLN A 83 -3.42 -1.56 0.65
CA GLN A 83 -3.35 -2.14 2.00
C GLN A 83 -3.31 -1.10 3.13
N CYS A 84 -2.98 0.17 2.83
CA CYS A 84 -2.98 1.24 3.84
C CYS A 84 -4.40 1.59 4.35
N PHE A 85 -5.44 1.21 3.60
CA PHE A 85 -6.84 1.45 3.98
C PHE A 85 -7.39 0.41 4.98
N PHE A 86 -6.65 -0.68 5.18
CA PHE A 86 -7.07 -1.85 5.97
C PHE A 86 -5.92 -2.37 6.82
N VAL A 87 -5.31 -1.49 7.62
CA VAL A 87 -4.11 -1.81 8.41
C VAL A 87 -4.33 -3.07 9.26
N GLU A 88 -5.52 -3.22 9.85
CA GLU A 88 -5.90 -4.37 10.67
C GLU A 88 -5.90 -5.72 9.90
N SER A 89 -6.00 -5.67 8.58
CA SER A 89 -6.08 -6.86 7.73
C SER A 89 -4.77 -7.20 7.04
N VAL A 90 -3.73 -6.36 7.17
CA VAL A 90 -2.44 -6.57 6.50
C VAL A 90 -1.72 -7.77 7.08
N GLY A 91 -1.35 -8.73 6.23
CA GLY A 91 -0.69 -9.98 6.62
C GLY A 91 -1.66 -11.09 7.06
N VAL A 92 -2.94 -10.78 7.28
CA VAL A 92 -3.98 -11.73 7.69
C VAL A 92 -4.57 -12.42 6.46
N GLY A 93 -4.75 -13.75 6.53
CA GLY A 93 -5.38 -14.52 5.44
C GLY A 93 -4.65 -14.43 4.09
N GLY A 94 -3.36 -14.10 4.09
CA GLY A 94 -2.56 -13.92 2.88
C GLY A 94 -2.74 -12.58 2.16
N TYR A 95 -3.48 -11.62 2.74
CA TYR A 95 -3.63 -10.28 2.17
C TYR A 95 -2.41 -9.41 2.45
N GLY A 96 -1.66 -9.07 1.40
CA GLY A 96 -0.57 -8.11 1.47
C GLY A 96 0.49 -8.47 2.51
N GLY A 97 1.11 -7.44 3.08
CA GLY A 97 2.07 -7.60 4.16
C GLY A 97 3.03 -6.42 4.29
N GLY A 98 3.49 -6.20 5.51
CA GLY A 98 4.41 -5.11 5.82
C GLY A 98 4.72 -5.02 7.31
N SER A 99 5.43 -3.97 7.69
CA SER A 99 5.68 -3.61 9.07
C SER A 99 5.46 -2.11 9.24
N LEU A 100 4.87 -1.70 10.34
CA LEU A 100 4.80 -0.29 10.72
C LEU A 100 6.18 0.17 11.16
N ILE A 101 6.59 1.33 10.66
CA ILE A 101 7.87 1.97 10.97
C ILE A 101 7.65 3.43 11.33
N TYR A 102 8.50 3.97 12.19
CA TYR A 102 8.58 5.41 12.43
C TYR A 102 9.36 6.08 11.29
N LEU A 103 8.71 6.97 10.53
CA LEU A 103 9.32 7.65 9.38
C LEU A 103 8.62 8.99 9.08
N PRO A 104 8.88 10.04 9.89
CA PRO A 104 8.29 11.36 9.68
C PRO A 104 8.78 12.07 8.41
N GLU A 105 9.97 11.74 7.92
CA GLU A 105 10.66 12.48 6.84
C GLU A 105 10.07 12.23 5.45
N ILE A 106 9.37 11.10 5.26
CA ILE A 106 8.80 10.69 3.97
C ILE A 106 7.34 10.32 4.17
N ASN A 107 6.44 10.80 3.30
CA ASN A 107 5.04 10.41 3.34
C ASN A 107 4.83 8.97 2.83
N GLN A 108 3.65 8.39 3.09
CA GLN A 108 3.35 7.00 2.72
C GLN A 108 3.41 6.76 1.20
N ALA A 109 2.99 7.72 0.37
CA ALA A 109 2.95 7.56 -1.07
C ALA A 109 4.37 7.50 -1.66
N ASP A 110 5.27 8.34 -1.18
CA ASP A 110 6.66 8.39 -1.62
C ASP A 110 7.45 7.18 -1.10
N LEU A 111 7.20 6.72 0.13
CA LEU A 111 7.74 5.46 0.63
C LEU A 111 7.31 4.27 -0.26
N ASN A 112 6.03 4.20 -0.63
CA ASN A 112 5.51 3.14 -1.49
C ASN A 112 6.12 3.20 -2.89
N SER A 113 6.26 4.40 -3.47
CA SER A 113 6.93 4.59 -4.76
C SER A 113 8.40 4.17 -4.71
N LEU A 114 9.12 4.53 -3.65
CA LEU A 114 10.50 4.12 -3.43
C LEU A 114 10.61 2.59 -3.33
N CYS A 115 9.70 1.93 -2.60
CA CYS A 115 9.70 0.47 -2.47
C CYS A 115 9.49 -0.24 -3.81
N HIS A 116 8.68 0.31 -4.73
CA HIS A 116 8.58 -0.24 -6.09
C HIS A 116 9.93 -0.26 -6.80
N VAL A 117 10.70 0.83 -6.71
CA VAL A 117 12.04 0.93 -7.33
C VAL A 117 13.04 0.00 -6.65
N LEU A 118 13.08 0.00 -5.31
CA LEU A 118 13.97 -0.88 -4.54
C LEU A 118 13.71 -2.35 -4.87
N PHE A 119 12.45 -2.78 -4.89
CA PHE A 119 12.12 -4.18 -5.16
C PHE A 119 12.40 -4.59 -6.60
N CYS A 120 12.24 -3.69 -7.57
CA CYS A 120 12.65 -3.92 -8.95
C CYS A 120 14.17 -4.14 -9.03
N ALA A 121 14.97 -3.24 -8.44
CA ALA A 121 16.44 -3.36 -8.43
C ALA A 121 16.93 -4.64 -7.73
N ILE A 122 16.28 -5.03 -6.63
CA ILE A 122 16.63 -6.25 -5.90
C ILE A 122 16.30 -7.52 -6.71
N THR A 123 15.18 -7.51 -7.43
CA THR A 123 14.69 -8.70 -8.17
C THR A 123 15.44 -8.91 -9.48
N ASN A 124 15.73 -7.81 -10.20
CA ASN A 124 16.42 -7.86 -11.49
C ASN A 124 17.94 -7.88 -11.38
N ASP A 125 18.49 -7.79 -10.16
CA ASP A 125 19.93 -7.81 -9.89
C ASP A 125 20.73 -6.81 -10.74
N THR A 126 20.23 -5.58 -10.87
CA THR A 126 20.76 -4.56 -11.80
C THR A 126 22.03 -3.86 -11.30
N GLY A 127 22.89 -4.55 -10.54
CA GLY A 127 24.08 -3.98 -9.91
C GLY A 127 23.81 -3.14 -8.65
N TYR A 128 22.57 -2.67 -8.44
CA TYR A 128 22.15 -1.89 -7.27
C TYR A 128 21.48 -2.72 -6.17
N LYS A 129 21.48 -4.05 -6.30
CA LYS A 129 20.76 -4.96 -5.41
C LYS A 129 21.19 -4.83 -3.94
N SER A 130 22.49 -4.78 -3.67
CA SER A 130 23.03 -4.63 -2.31
C SER A 130 22.59 -3.31 -1.69
N SER A 131 22.78 -2.19 -2.40
CA SER A 131 22.36 -0.87 -1.93
C SER A 131 20.85 -0.81 -1.68
N ALA A 132 20.04 -1.39 -2.57
CA ALA A 132 18.59 -1.41 -2.39
C ALA A 132 18.16 -2.28 -1.19
N GLN A 133 18.83 -3.40 -0.95
CA GLN A 133 18.62 -4.23 0.25
C GLN A 133 19.00 -3.47 1.53
N ASP A 134 20.13 -2.76 1.52
CA ASP A 134 20.61 -1.99 2.66
C ASP A 134 19.64 -0.87 3.03
N ILE A 135 19.14 -0.13 2.04
CA ILE A 135 18.12 0.91 2.23
C ILE A 135 16.84 0.30 2.82
N HIS A 136 16.33 -0.78 2.22
CA HIS A 136 15.08 -1.42 2.71
C HIS A 136 15.24 -1.99 4.11
N ARG A 137 16.38 -2.62 4.42
CA ARG A 137 16.70 -3.13 5.75
C ARG A 137 16.82 -1.99 6.76
N GLY A 138 17.49 -0.90 6.40
CA GLY A 138 17.60 0.30 7.23
C GLY A 138 16.22 0.85 7.60
N LEU A 139 15.32 0.98 6.62
CA LEU A 139 13.92 1.37 6.86
C LEU A 139 13.22 0.40 7.82
N LYS A 140 13.38 -0.91 7.61
CA LYS A 140 12.77 -1.94 8.46
C LYS A 140 13.23 -1.87 9.91
N THR A 141 14.48 -1.47 10.18
CA THR A 141 14.96 -1.33 11.58
C THR A 141 14.18 -0.29 12.39
N ARG A 142 13.55 0.69 11.73
CA ARG A 142 12.70 1.70 12.38
C ARG A 142 11.36 1.15 12.91
N ALA A 143 11.07 -0.13 12.69
CA ALA A 143 9.97 -0.84 13.36
C ALA A 143 10.17 -0.87 14.89
N LYS A 144 11.43 -0.95 15.34
CA LYS A 144 11.74 -0.99 16.78
C LYS A 144 11.23 0.26 17.51
N SER A 145 11.35 1.44 16.91
CA SER A 145 10.84 2.69 17.49
C SER A 145 9.32 2.70 17.66
N VAL A 146 8.58 1.91 16.86
CA VAL A 146 7.14 1.72 17.04
C VAL A 146 6.89 0.86 18.27
N GLU A 147 7.61 -0.25 18.39
CA GLU A 147 7.47 -1.18 19.52
C GLU A 147 7.89 -0.56 20.85
N ASP A 148 8.99 0.20 20.87
CA ASP A 148 9.46 0.91 22.05
C ASP A 148 8.41 1.93 22.56
N LYS A 149 7.56 2.47 21.67
CA LYS A 149 6.56 3.49 22.00
C LYS A 149 5.18 2.91 22.31
N TYR A 150 4.74 1.89 21.57
CA TYR A 150 3.38 1.36 21.64
C TYR A 150 3.29 -0.06 22.22
N GLY A 151 4.43 -0.74 22.42
CA GLY A 151 4.52 -2.08 22.99
C GLY A 151 5.09 -3.12 22.02
N GLU A 152 5.62 -4.21 22.55
CA GLU A 152 6.19 -5.30 21.76
C GLU A 152 5.17 -5.87 20.76
N GLY A 153 5.60 -6.10 19.52
CA GLY A 153 4.76 -6.62 18.44
C GLY A 153 3.85 -5.59 17.75
N THR A 154 3.78 -4.33 18.23
CA THR A 154 2.97 -3.28 17.59
C THR A 154 3.54 -2.76 16.26
N SER A 155 4.73 -3.22 15.86
CA SER A 155 5.18 -3.04 14.47
C SER A 155 4.42 -3.93 13.47
N ASP A 156 3.73 -4.98 13.94
CA ASP A 156 2.81 -5.75 13.12
C ASP A 156 1.53 -4.94 12.88
N PRO A 157 1.18 -4.63 11.62
CA PRO A 157 0.01 -3.82 11.31
C PRO A 157 -1.30 -4.47 11.75
N ALA A 158 -1.42 -5.80 11.77
CA ALA A 158 -2.64 -6.46 12.24
C ALA A 158 -2.83 -6.25 13.75
N ILE A 159 -1.75 -6.35 14.53
CA ILE A 159 -1.78 -6.14 15.98
C ILE A 159 -2.10 -4.68 16.29
N MET A 160 -1.36 -3.73 15.70
CA MET A 160 -1.60 -2.31 15.91
C MET A 160 -3.00 -1.89 15.45
N GLY A 161 -3.44 -2.38 14.30
CA GLY A 161 -4.77 -2.09 13.77
C GLY A 161 -5.88 -2.60 14.69
N GLN A 162 -5.74 -3.81 15.22
CA GLN A 162 -6.69 -4.38 16.18
C GLN A 162 -6.70 -3.60 17.50
N LEU A 163 -5.52 -3.23 18.03
CA LEU A 163 -5.43 -2.39 19.23
C LEU A 163 -6.15 -1.05 19.06
N MET A 164 -6.02 -0.44 17.87
CA MET A 164 -6.73 0.80 17.56
C MET A 164 -8.24 0.63 17.50
N ILE A 165 -8.72 -0.49 16.93
CA ILE A 165 -10.15 -0.82 16.91
C ILE A 165 -10.68 -1.07 18.33
N ASP A 166 -9.93 -1.81 19.14
CA ASP A 166 -10.33 -2.21 20.49
C ASP A 166 -10.27 -1.06 21.50
N SER A 167 -9.39 -0.08 21.28
CA SER A 167 -9.29 1.15 22.09
C SER A 167 -10.52 2.07 22.00
N GLY A 168 -11.57 1.62 21.30
CA GLY A 168 -12.78 2.38 20.99
C GLY A 168 -12.64 3.09 19.66
N GLN A 169 -13.73 3.67 19.15
CA GLN A 169 -13.66 4.60 18.01
C GLN A 169 -12.82 5.81 18.42
N ALA A 170 -11.50 5.65 18.41
CA ALA A 170 -10.55 6.73 18.37
C ALA A 170 -11.11 7.69 17.31
N SER A 171 -11.55 8.87 17.76
CA SER A 171 -11.95 9.94 16.84
C SER A 171 -10.92 10.00 15.71
N THR A 172 -11.33 10.31 14.49
CA THR A 172 -10.41 10.40 13.34
C THR A 172 -9.12 11.16 13.70
N ASP A 173 -9.23 12.15 14.60
CA ASP A 173 -8.12 12.92 15.17
C ASP A 173 -7.11 12.10 15.99
N THR A 174 -7.56 11.16 16.82
CA THR A 174 -6.66 10.28 17.60
C THR A 174 -5.92 9.31 16.69
N MET A 175 -6.60 8.74 15.70
CA MET A 175 -5.95 7.87 14.70
C MET A 175 -4.94 8.66 13.88
N ASP A 176 -5.31 9.86 13.42
CA ASP A 176 -4.42 10.75 12.69
C ASP A 176 -3.18 11.12 13.53
N LYS A 177 -3.33 11.34 14.85
CA LYS A 177 -2.19 11.59 15.77
C LYS A 177 -1.27 10.39 15.92
N ILE A 178 -1.83 9.18 16.06
CA ILE A 178 -1.03 7.96 16.22
C ILE A 178 -0.28 7.65 14.91
N PHE A 179 -0.96 7.74 13.78
CA PHE A 179 -0.38 7.43 12.47
C PHE A 179 0.39 8.58 11.81
N HIS A 180 0.40 9.78 12.40
CA HIS A 180 1.04 10.97 11.81
C HIS A 180 2.47 10.70 11.34
N ASP A 181 3.29 10.06 12.19
CA ASP A 181 4.70 9.76 11.90
C ASP A 181 4.94 8.28 11.54
N LEU A 182 3.89 7.46 11.54
CA LEU A 182 3.99 6.04 11.22
C LEU A 182 3.75 5.82 9.74
N ARG A 183 4.51 4.88 9.17
CA ARG A 183 4.34 4.43 7.79
C ARG A 183 4.27 2.91 7.74
N LEU A 184 3.48 2.39 6.82
CA LEU A 184 3.45 0.97 6.51
C LEU A 184 4.51 0.66 5.46
N LEU A 185 5.62 0.04 5.87
CA LEU A 185 6.65 -0.43 4.97
C LEU A 185 6.21 -1.76 4.33
N PRO A 186 6.01 -1.84 3.00
CA PRO A 186 5.58 -3.08 2.36
C PRO A 186 6.63 -4.19 2.46
N SER A 187 6.16 -5.43 2.58
CA SER A 187 7.02 -6.62 2.68
C SER A 187 7.33 -7.19 1.30
N ARG A 188 8.60 -7.17 0.91
CA ARG A 188 9.08 -7.80 -0.34
C ARG A 188 8.66 -9.28 -0.42
N ALA A 189 8.77 -10.02 0.68
CA ALA A 189 8.50 -11.45 0.70
C ALA A 189 7.01 -11.76 0.43
N LYS A 190 6.10 -10.96 0.97
CA LYS A 190 4.65 -11.15 0.80
C LYS A 190 4.15 -10.72 -0.58
N PHE A 191 4.87 -9.80 -1.24
CA PHE A 191 4.56 -9.33 -2.59
C PHE A 191 5.42 -9.97 -3.69
N ARG A 192 6.07 -11.10 -3.40
CA ARG A 192 7.00 -11.76 -4.32
C ARG A 192 6.40 -12.00 -5.71
N LYS A 193 5.18 -12.56 -5.77
CA LYS A 193 4.49 -12.87 -7.04
C LYS A 193 4.28 -11.63 -7.90
N GLN A 194 3.83 -10.53 -7.30
CA GLN A 194 3.56 -9.27 -8.00
C GLN A 194 4.86 -8.65 -8.49
N ILE A 195 5.88 -8.62 -7.62
CA ILE A 195 7.19 -8.03 -7.94
C ILE A 195 7.88 -8.79 -9.07
N GLU A 196 7.92 -10.13 -9.03
CA GLU A 196 8.49 -10.95 -10.09
C GLU A 196 7.78 -10.73 -11.43
N SER A 197 6.44 -10.65 -11.42
CA SER A 197 5.66 -10.38 -12.64
C SER A 197 5.92 -8.98 -13.21
N TRP A 198 5.99 -7.95 -12.37
CA TRP A 198 6.30 -6.59 -12.83
C TRP A 198 7.74 -6.46 -13.32
N ALA A 199 8.66 -7.16 -12.65
CA ALA A 199 10.08 -7.18 -13.00
C ALA A 199 10.31 -7.82 -14.38
N ALA A 200 9.62 -8.93 -14.67
CA ALA A 200 9.64 -9.58 -15.98
C ALA A 200 9.12 -8.65 -17.09
N THR A 201 7.95 -8.03 -16.89
CA THR A 201 7.39 -7.08 -17.87
C THR A 201 8.30 -5.86 -18.09
N ALA A 202 8.95 -5.36 -17.04
CA ALA A 202 9.86 -4.23 -17.16
C ALA A 202 11.11 -4.58 -17.99
N LEU A 203 11.61 -5.82 -17.91
CA LEU A 203 12.73 -6.28 -18.72
C LEU A 203 12.34 -6.42 -20.19
N GLU A 204 11.15 -6.96 -20.49
CA GLU A 204 10.59 -7.03 -21.85
C GLU A 204 10.49 -5.64 -22.49
N GLU A 205 9.94 -4.65 -21.77
CA GLU A 205 9.82 -3.27 -22.25
C GLU A 205 11.17 -2.55 -22.48
N MET A 206 12.26 -3.03 -21.85
CA MET A 206 13.61 -2.52 -22.05
C MET A 206 14.31 -3.14 -23.26
N ILE A 207 13.95 -4.37 -23.65
CA ILE A 207 14.53 -5.09 -24.79
C ILE A 207 13.86 -4.66 -26.11
N ASP A 208 12.57 -4.31 -26.07
CA ASP A 208 11.80 -3.85 -27.23
C ASP A 208 12.01 -2.36 -27.60
N LYS A 209 12.98 -1.68 -26.96
CA LYS A 209 13.36 -0.28 -27.24
C LYS A 209 14.78 -0.20 -27.76
#